data_AF-A0AAW1PDY5-F1
#
_entry.id   AF-A0AAW1PDY5-F1
#
_cell.length_a   1.000
_cell.length_b   1.000
_cell.length_c   1.000
_cell.angle_alpha   90.00
_cell.angle_beta   90.00
_cell.angle_gamma   90.00
#
_symmetry.space_group_name_H-M   'P 1'
#
loop_
_entity.id
_entity.type
_entity.pdbx_description
1 polymer ?
#
loop_
_entity_poly.entity_id
_entity_poly.type
_entity_poly.pdbx_seq_one_letter_code
_entity_poly.pdbx_strand_id
1 'polypeptide(L)'
;MALQRLTRGQNLPALARSLEILPWLQGRSYAGSTDLDVKVHNESGSHRVVVTKDLPGERWLQALTTADCRVEICQSSKPILDVADVKELIGSKCSAVLGQLTENWGDELLGALKQAGGKIYSNYAVGYNNVDVKAATKHGLPVGNTPGVLTETTAELAAALTLSAARRIVEADSFMRAGKYEGWLPNLFVGALLQHKTVGIVGAGRIGAAYARMLSEGHKMNIVYFDPYPNKFLEEYMQRYGDMLESFGEPRVTCRKLDTVEEVLKEADVVSLHCALDEKTTHLINKERLNLMKPDAILVNAARGPVHDEVALVEHLKANPDFRVGLDRHGNFGGLQYCRTGARTQAMGQA
;
A
#
# COMPACT_ATOMS: atom_id res chain seq x y z
N MET A 1 40.54 12.98 52.25
CA MET A 1 39.59 12.78 53.38
C MET A 1 38.19 12.70 52.77
N ALA A 2 37.39 11.63 52.81
CA ALA A 2 37.45 10.26 53.31
C ALA A 2 36.48 9.45 52.41
N LEU A 3 36.96 8.46 51.66
CA LEU A 3 36.80 7.02 51.87
C LEU A 3 35.48 6.52 52.52
N GLN A 4 34.73 5.76 51.70
CA GLN A 4 34.25 4.38 51.89
C GLN A 4 32.95 4.02 52.67
N ARG A 5 32.07 3.33 51.91
CA ARG A 5 31.39 2.01 52.17
C ARG A 5 30.36 1.96 53.32
N LEU A 6 29.07 1.70 53.07
CA LEU A 6 28.36 0.42 52.81
C LEU A 6 26.84 0.80 52.79
N THR A 7 25.84 0.12 52.24
CA THR A 7 25.56 -1.30 52.04
C THR A 7 24.34 -1.44 51.11
N ARG A 8 24.22 -2.63 50.51
CA ARG A 8 23.12 -3.14 49.71
C ARG A 8 21.74 -3.04 50.39
N GLY A 9 20.73 -2.83 49.54
CA GLY A 9 19.42 -3.48 49.65
C GLY A 9 18.31 -2.64 50.24
N GLN A 10 17.58 -1.90 49.38
CA GLN A 10 16.13 -1.71 49.51
C GLN A 10 15.50 -1.50 48.11
N ASN A 11 14.27 -1.98 47.98
CA ASN A 11 13.52 -2.24 46.76
C ASN A 11 13.20 -0.99 45.93
N LEU A 12 13.38 -1.08 44.61
CA LEU A 12 12.69 -0.23 43.63
C LEU A 12 11.66 -1.10 42.89
N PRO A 13 10.36 -1.05 43.24
CA PRO A 13 9.30 -1.49 42.35
C PRO A 13 8.80 -0.32 41.50
N ALA A 14 8.28 -0.67 40.32
CA ALA A 14 7.51 0.16 39.40
C ALA A 14 8.28 1.05 38.40
N LEU A 15 8.85 0.42 37.36
CA LEU A 15 8.99 1.03 36.03
C LEU A 15 9.06 -0.03 34.90
N ALA A 16 8.39 -1.17 35.09
CA ALA A 16 8.34 -2.27 34.12
C ALA A 16 6.90 -2.65 33.69
N ARG A 17 5.96 -1.69 33.72
CA ARG A 17 4.59 -1.90 33.22
C ARG A 17 4.08 -0.69 32.46
N SER A 18 4.36 -0.65 31.16
CA SER A 18 3.49 -0.09 30.11
C SER A 18 4.21 -0.04 28.75
N LEU A 19 4.76 -1.18 28.33
CA LEU A 19 4.90 -1.47 26.91
C LEU A 19 3.80 -2.48 26.59
N GLU A 20 2.57 -1.98 26.43
CA GLU A 20 1.55 -2.71 25.67
C GLU A 20 2.04 -2.73 24.22
N ILE A 21 2.91 -3.68 23.94
CA ILE A 21 3.18 -4.17 22.60
C ILE A 21 1.82 -4.61 22.06
N LEU A 22 1.38 -3.94 20.99
CA LEU A 22 0.15 -4.26 20.26
C LEU A 22 0.02 -5.80 20.11
N PRO A 23 -1.12 -6.41 20.49
CA PRO A 23 -1.29 -7.88 20.50
C PRO A 23 -1.05 -8.60 19.16
N TRP A 24 -0.88 -7.85 18.08
CA TRP A 24 -0.65 -8.34 16.71
C TRP A 24 0.83 -8.65 16.41
N LEU A 25 1.76 -8.30 17.31
CA LEU A 25 3.22 -8.50 17.13
C LEU A 25 3.76 -9.82 17.70
N GLN A 26 2.95 -10.59 18.43
CA GLN A 26 3.34 -11.93 18.84
C GLN A 26 3.07 -12.89 17.68
N GLY A 27 4.14 -13.36 17.02
CA GLY A 27 4.08 -14.42 16.01
C GLY A 27 3.34 -15.62 16.58
N ARG A 28 2.08 -15.79 16.18
CA ARG A 28 1.28 -16.96 16.53
C ARG A 28 1.79 -18.15 15.72
N SER A 29 2.32 -19.15 16.40
CA SER A 29 2.43 -20.49 15.82
C SER A 29 1.02 -21.04 15.63
N TYR A 30 0.53 -21.06 14.40
CA TYR A 30 -0.74 -21.70 14.07
C TYR A 30 -0.52 -23.22 14.02
N ALA A 31 -0.71 -23.88 15.17
CA ALA A 31 -0.87 -25.32 15.22
C ALA A 31 -2.18 -25.68 14.49
N GLY A 32 -2.11 -26.66 13.58
CA GLY A 32 -3.21 -27.01 12.68
C GLY A 32 -4.45 -27.56 13.39
N SER A 33 -5.43 -26.69 13.61
CA SER A 33 -6.85 -27.07 13.70
C SER A 33 -7.62 -26.41 12.55
N THR A 34 -8.26 -27.23 11.73
CA THR A 34 -9.09 -26.90 10.55
C THR A 34 -10.42 -26.28 10.94
N ASP A 35 -10.43 -25.25 11.77
CA ASP A 35 -11.69 -24.61 12.17
C ASP A 35 -12.08 -23.53 11.16
N LEU A 36 -12.44 -23.98 9.96
CA LEU A 36 -13.08 -23.15 8.94
C LEU A 36 -14.55 -22.99 9.29
N ASP A 37 -14.84 -22.37 10.44
CA ASP A 37 -16.20 -22.06 10.84
C ASP A 37 -16.88 -21.17 9.79
N VAL A 38 -18.16 -21.41 9.53
CA VAL A 38 -18.93 -20.77 8.48
C VAL A 38 -20.22 -20.21 9.05
N LYS A 39 -20.39 -18.90 8.91
CA LYS A 39 -21.66 -18.25 9.18
C LYS A 39 -22.55 -18.31 7.94
N VAL A 40 -23.73 -18.91 8.08
CA VAL A 40 -24.69 -19.08 6.97
C VAL A 40 -25.76 -17.99 7.02
N HIS A 41 -26.07 -17.43 5.85
CA HIS A 41 -27.19 -16.51 5.62
C HIS A 41 -28.07 -17.05 4.49
N ASN A 42 -29.40 -16.91 4.63
CA ASN A 42 -30.40 -17.46 3.71
C ASN A 42 -30.23 -18.97 3.47
N GLU A 43 -30.41 -19.77 4.53
CA GLU A 43 -30.19 -21.23 4.50
C GLU A 43 -30.98 -21.98 3.42
N SER A 44 -32.13 -21.45 3.01
CA SER A 44 -32.98 -22.03 1.96
C SER A 44 -32.58 -21.63 0.54
N GLY A 45 -31.57 -20.76 0.36
CA GLY A 45 -31.22 -20.22 -0.95
C GLY A 45 -30.75 -21.28 -1.96
N SER A 46 -31.24 -21.19 -3.20
CA SER A 46 -30.95 -22.18 -4.27
C SER A 46 -29.49 -22.14 -4.76
N HIS A 47 -28.80 -21.02 -4.58
CA HIS A 47 -27.42 -20.83 -5.05
C HIS A 47 -26.44 -20.72 -3.89
N ARG A 48 -25.59 -21.73 -3.69
CA ARG A 48 -24.56 -21.69 -2.65
C ARG A 48 -23.41 -20.77 -3.09
N VAL A 49 -23.19 -19.71 -2.33
CA VAL A 49 -22.10 -18.74 -2.53
C VAL A 49 -21.19 -18.77 -1.33
N VAL A 50 -19.91 -19.00 -1.55
CA VAL A 50 -18.88 -18.97 -0.50
C VAL A 50 -18.22 -17.60 -0.50
N VAL A 51 -18.03 -17.02 0.67
CA VAL A 51 -17.32 -15.77 0.90
C VAL A 51 -16.15 -16.10 1.81
N THR A 52 -14.93 -15.94 1.28
CA THR A 52 -13.72 -16.41 1.98
C THR A 52 -13.34 -15.54 3.18
N LYS A 53 -13.87 -14.31 3.25
CA LYS A 53 -13.73 -13.43 4.41
C LYS A 53 -14.95 -12.53 4.57
N ASP A 54 -15.33 -12.27 5.81
CA ASP A 54 -16.32 -11.24 6.14
C ASP A 54 -15.95 -9.87 5.56
N LEU A 55 -16.94 -9.17 5.00
CA LEU A 55 -16.79 -7.92 4.26
C LEU A 55 -17.52 -6.78 4.97
N PRO A 56 -17.03 -5.53 4.85
CA PRO A 56 -17.66 -4.39 5.51
C PRO A 56 -19.05 -4.08 4.96
N GLY A 57 -19.97 -3.75 5.87
CA GLY A 57 -21.35 -3.40 5.56
C GLY A 57 -22.20 -4.59 5.09
N GLU A 58 -23.47 -4.34 4.82
CA GLU A 58 -24.45 -5.42 4.57
C GLU A 58 -25.02 -5.42 3.14
N ARG A 59 -24.77 -4.37 2.35
CA ARG A 59 -25.40 -4.21 1.02
C ARG A 59 -25.09 -5.36 0.06
N TRP A 60 -23.85 -5.86 0.10
CA TRP A 60 -23.41 -6.99 -0.72
C TRP A 60 -24.14 -8.29 -0.31
N LEU A 61 -24.32 -8.51 1.00
CA LEU A 61 -25.01 -9.66 1.56
C LEU A 61 -26.49 -9.61 1.20
N GLN A 62 -27.14 -8.45 1.40
CA GLN A 62 -28.53 -8.22 1.03
C GLN A 62 -28.78 -8.45 -0.47
N ALA A 63 -27.87 -8.02 -1.34
CA ALA A 63 -27.97 -8.24 -2.78
C ALA A 63 -27.93 -9.74 -3.13
N LEU A 64 -27.02 -10.50 -2.51
CA LEU A 64 -26.92 -11.95 -2.71
C LEU A 64 -28.13 -12.70 -2.15
N THR A 65 -28.56 -12.40 -0.92
CA THR A 65 -29.72 -13.08 -0.32
C THR A 65 -31.01 -12.77 -1.06
N THR A 66 -31.19 -11.53 -1.56
CA THR A 66 -32.34 -11.17 -2.42
C THR A 66 -32.31 -11.92 -3.76
N ALA A 67 -31.13 -12.25 -4.27
CA ALA A 67 -30.95 -13.07 -5.47
C ALA A 67 -31.01 -14.59 -5.18
N ASP A 68 -31.65 -15.00 -4.09
CA ASP A 68 -31.82 -16.40 -3.67
C ASP A 68 -30.49 -17.17 -3.47
N CYS A 69 -29.43 -16.46 -3.07
CA CYS A 69 -28.17 -17.10 -2.72
C CYS A 69 -28.16 -17.50 -1.24
N ARG A 70 -27.77 -18.76 -0.96
CA ARG A 70 -27.32 -19.20 0.36
C ARG A 70 -25.87 -18.80 0.53
N VAL A 71 -25.62 -17.80 1.37
CA VAL A 71 -24.30 -17.18 1.53
C VAL A 71 -23.61 -17.78 2.74
N GLU A 72 -22.42 -18.32 2.53
CA GLU A 72 -21.57 -18.94 3.55
C GLU A 72 -20.31 -18.11 3.73
N ILE A 73 -20.15 -17.48 4.89
CA ILE A 73 -19.06 -16.57 5.18
C ILE A 73 -18.08 -17.26 6.12
N CYS A 74 -16.84 -17.48 5.68
CA CYS A 74 -15.79 -18.04 6.52
C CYS A 74 -15.46 -17.09 7.68
N GLN A 75 -15.49 -17.62 8.90
CA GLN A 75 -15.18 -16.93 10.15
C GLN A 75 -13.77 -17.24 10.66
N SER A 76 -12.95 -17.93 9.85
CA SER A 76 -11.59 -18.28 10.23
C SER A 76 -10.79 -17.05 10.68
N SER A 77 -10.06 -17.25 11.77
CA SER A 77 -9.11 -16.25 12.28
C SER A 77 -7.79 -16.24 11.50
N LYS A 78 -7.60 -17.19 10.56
CA LYS A 78 -6.45 -17.18 9.64
C LYS A 78 -6.51 -15.88 8.80
N PRO A 79 -5.45 -15.05 8.80
CA PRO A 79 -5.43 -13.82 8.01
C PRO A 79 -5.49 -14.06 6.50
N ILE A 80 -4.87 -15.16 6.04
CA ILE A 80 -4.84 -15.58 4.64
C ILE A 80 -5.18 -17.07 4.61
N LEU A 81 -6.19 -17.44 3.82
CA LEU A 81 -6.54 -18.83 3.58
C LEU A 81 -5.60 -19.42 2.53
N ASP A 82 -5.11 -20.63 2.80
CA ASP A 82 -4.35 -21.37 1.80
C ASP A 82 -5.27 -22.07 0.78
N VAL A 83 -4.68 -22.71 -0.21
CA VAL A 83 -5.42 -23.40 -1.28
C VAL A 83 -6.28 -24.55 -0.73
N ALA A 84 -5.80 -25.25 0.31
CA ALA A 84 -6.55 -26.35 0.91
C ALA A 84 -7.77 -25.82 1.66
N ASP A 85 -7.60 -24.74 2.43
CA ASP A 85 -8.68 -24.07 3.15
C ASP A 85 -9.80 -23.65 2.18
N VAL A 86 -9.45 -22.98 1.08
CA VAL A 86 -10.44 -22.51 0.10
C VAL A 86 -11.12 -23.68 -0.61
N LYS A 87 -10.43 -24.78 -0.88
CA LYS A 87 -11.03 -26.00 -1.48
C LYS A 87 -12.01 -26.67 -0.52
N GLU A 88 -11.69 -26.73 0.76
CA GLU A 88 -12.59 -27.24 1.80
C GLU A 88 -13.87 -26.39 1.86
N LEU A 89 -13.73 -25.06 1.84
CA LEU A 89 -14.88 -24.16 1.76
C LEU A 89 -15.70 -24.34 0.47
N ILE A 90 -15.06 -24.55 -0.69
CA ILE A 90 -15.76 -24.81 -1.95
C ILE A 90 -16.58 -26.13 -1.84
N GLY A 91 -15.98 -27.19 -1.30
CA GLY A 91 -16.64 -28.49 -1.16
C GLY A 91 -17.09 -29.09 -2.49
N SER A 92 -18.12 -29.94 -2.47
CA SER A 92 -18.61 -30.64 -3.66
C SER A 92 -19.64 -29.84 -4.48
N LYS A 93 -20.23 -28.78 -3.92
CA LYS A 93 -21.25 -27.95 -4.58
C LYS A 93 -21.09 -26.49 -4.21
N CYS A 94 -20.67 -25.66 -5.16
CA CYS A 94 -20.49 -24.23 -4.97
C CYS A 94 -20.85 -23.51 -6.28
N SER A 95 -21.81 -22.59 -6.24
CA SER A 95 -22.24 -21.84 -7.43
C SER A 95 -21.33 -20.65 -7.72
N ALA A 96 -20.77 -20.03 -6.68
CA ALA A 96 -19.85 -18.91 -6.82
C ALA A 96 -18.97 -18.75 -5.59
N VAL A 97 -17.81 -18.12 -5.77
CA VAL A 97 -16.94 -17.70 -4.67
C VAL A 97 -16.69 -16.20 -4.77
N LEU A 98 -16.84 -15.49 -3.66
CA LEU A 98 -16.37 -14.14 -3.46
C LEU A 98 -15.08 -14.20 -2.63
N GLY A 99 -13.94 -14.01 -3.29
CA GLY A 99 -12.61 -14.19 -2.70
C GLY A 99 -11.85 -12.88 -2.44
N GLN A 100 -10.72 -12.99 -1.76
CA GLN A 100 -9.83 -11.88 -1.44
C GLN A 100 -8.62 -11.80 -2.38
N LEU A 101 -8.02 -10.62 -2.48
CA LEU A 101 -6.79 -10.39 -3.26
C LEU A 101 -5.56 -11.15 -2.76
N THR A 102 -5.61 -11.71 -1.55
CA THR A 102 -4.55 -12.46 -0.90
C THR A 102 -4.53 -13.93 -1.30
N GLU A 103 -5.61 -14.43 -1.91
CA GLU A 103 -5.74 -15.83 -2.33
C GLU A 103 -5.26 -15.99 -3.77
N ASN A 104 -4.46 -17.03 -4.03
CA ASN A 104 -3.96 -17.33 -5.36
C ASN A 104 -4.97 -18.18 -6.15
N TRP A 105 -5.78 -17.53 -6.96
CA TRP A 105 -6.78 -18.12 -7.85
C TRP A 105 -6.17 -18.56 -9.18
N GLY A 106 -5.34 -19.61 -9.12
CA GLY A 106 -4.77 -20.32 -10.26
C GLY A 106 -5.61 -21.51 -10.75
N ASP A 107 -5.03 -22.33 -11.63
CA ASP A 107 -5.70 -23.50 -12.26
C ASP A 107 -6.34 -24.47 -11.24
N GLU A 108 -5.71 -24.66 -10.08
CA GLU A 108 -6.22 -25.56 -9.04
C GLU A 108 -7.53 -25.07 -8.40
N LEU A 109 -7.57 -23.84 -7.87
CA LEU A 109 -8.77 -23.29 -7.22
C LEU A 109 -9.90 -23.04 -8.23
N LEU A 110 -9.55 -22.53 -9.42
CA LEU A 110 -10.52 -22.31 -10.49
C LEU A 110 -11.11 -23.63 -10.99
N GLY A 111 -10.28 -24.66 -11.13
CA GLY A 111 -10.71 -26.02 -11.46
C GLY A 111 -11.60 -26.63 -10.38
N ALA A 112 -11.23 -26.50 -9.09
CA ALA A 112 -12.03 -26.99 -7.97
C ALA A 112 -13.42 -26.32 -7.93
N LEU A 113 -13.48 -24.99 -8.07
CA LEU A 113 -14.74 -24.26 -8.15
C LEU A 113 -15.58 -24.73 -9.35
N LYS A 114 -14.96 -24.92 -10.52
CA LYS A 114 -15.68 -25.41 -11.71
C LYS A 114 -16.24 -26.82 -11.49
N GLN A 115 -15.46 -27.72 -10.91
CA GLN A 115 -15.88 -29.10 -10.59
C GLN A 115 -17.05 -29.12 -9.59
N ALA A 116 -17.09 -28.18 -8.66
CA ALA A 116 -18.20 -28.00 -7.72
C ALA A 116 -19.47 -27.37 -8.35
N GLY A 117 -19.51 -27.16 -9.68
CA GLY A 117 -20.63 -26.53 -10.38
C GLY A 117 -20.57 -25.00 -10.41
N GLY A 118 -19.40 -24.42 -10.18
CA GLY A 118 -19.15 -22.99 -10.17
C GLY A 118 -19.50 -22.31 -11.49
N LYS A 119 -20.16 -21.15 -11.37
CA LYS A 119 -20.59 -20.30 -12.49
C LYS A 119 -19.79 -19.00 -12.57
N ILE A 120 -19.20 -18.55 -11.47
CA ILE A 120 -18.44 -17.29 -11.42
C ILE A 120 -17.50 -17.27 -10.21
N TYR A 121 -16.34 -16.65 -10.37
CA TYR A 121 -15.49 -16.18 -9.27
C TYR A 121 -15.52 -14.64 -9.23
N SER A 122 -15.67 -14.06 -8.05
CA SER A 122 -15.67 -12.60 -7.85
C SER A 122 -14.53 -12.22 -6.92
N ASN A 123 -13.56 -11.46 -7.44
CA ASN A 123 -12.44 -10.96 -6.67
C ASN A 123 -12.82 -9.63 -5.99
N TYR A 124 -12.73 -9.58 -4.66
CA TYR A 124 -12.92 -8.34 -3.89
C TYR A 124 -11.67 -7.46 -3.96
N ALA A 125 -11.33 -6.99 -5.17
CA ALA A 125 -10.27 -6.02 -5.42
C ALA A 125 -10.35 -5.39 -6.81
N VAL A 126 -9.67 -4.26 -6.99
CA VAL A 126 -9.44 -3.66 -8.32
C VAL A 126 -8.40 -4.47 -9.11
N GLY A 127 -7.23 -4.70 -8.50
CA GLY A 127 -6.16 -5.47 -9.13
C GLY A 127 -6.42 -6.97 -9.00
N TYR A 128 -6.01 -7.73 -10.01
CA TYR A 128 -6.29 -9.17 -10.13
C TYR A 128 -5.02 -9.97 -10.42
N ASN A 129 -3.86 -9.50 -9.95
CA ASN A 129 -2.58 -10.22 -10.07
C ASN A 129 -2.63 -11.63 -9.45
N ASN A 130 -3.53 -11.82 -8.49
CA ASN A 130 -3.77 -13.08 -7.80
C ASN A 130 -4.70 -14.04 -8.58
N VAL A 131 -5.18 -13.66 -9.76
CA VAL A 131 -6.11 -14.46 -10.57
C VAL A 131 -5.49 -14.80 -11.92
N ASP A 132 -5.36 -16.09 -12.23
CA ASP A 132 -4.96 -16.54 -13.56
C ASP A 132 -6.16 -16.50 -14.51
N VAL A 133 -6.27 -15.39 -15.26
CA VAL A 133 -7.33 -15.18 -16.25
C VAL A 133 -7.29 -16.22 -17.37
N LYS A 134 -6.10 -16.73 -17.75
CA LYS A 134 -5.97 -17.76 -18.78
C LYS A 134 -6.53 -19.08 -18.27
N ALA A 135 -6.22 -19.46 -17.03
CA ALA A 135 -6.80 -20.63 -16.39
C ALA A 135 -8.33 -20.50 -16.22
N ALA A 136 -8.83 -19.33 -15.81
CA ALA A 136 -10.26 -19.09 -15.69
C ALA A 136 -10.99 -19.28 -17.03
N THR A 137 -10.38 -18.77 -18.11
CA THR A 137 -10.87 -18.96 -19.49
C THR A 137 -10.86 -20.43 -19.89
N LYS A 138 -9.77 -21.16 -19.62
CA LYS A 138 -9.64 -22.61 -19.86
C LYS A 138 -10.76 -23.42 -19.17
N HIS A 139 -11.13 -23.06 -17.95
CA HIS A 139 -12.21 -23.70 -17.20
C HIS A 139 -13.63 -23.19 -17.58
N GLY A 140 -13.72 -22.21 -18.49
CA GLY A 140 -15.00 -21.58 -18.84
C GLY A 140 -15.69 -20.97 -17.60
N LEU A 141 -14.90 -20.31 -16.75
CA LEU A 141 -15.35 -19.67 -15.52
C LEU A 141 -15.16 -18.14 -15.63
N PRO A 142 -16.25 -17.37 -15.74
CA PRO A 142 -16.20 -15.92 -15.64
C PRO A 142 -15.57 -15.43 -14.34
N VAL A 143 -14.81 -14.33 -14.43
CA VAL A 143 -14.23 -13.64 -13.27
C VAL A 143 -14.71 -12.19 -13.23
N GLY A 144 -15.17 -11.75 -12.05
CA GLY A 144 -15.48 -10.35 -11.74
C GLY A 144 -14.44 -9.72 -10.82
N ASN A 145 -14.33 -8.39 -10.86
CA ASN A 145 -13.52 -7.58 -9.94
C ASN A 145 -14.22 -6.22 -9.68
N THR A 146 -13.62 -5.32 -8.88
CA THR A 146 -14.25 -4.04 -8.48
C THR A 146 -13.49 -2.81 -9.00
N PRO A 147 -13.41 -2.54 -10.31
CA PRO A 147 -12.66 -1.42 -10.84
C PRO A 147 -13.32 -0.06 -10.53
N GLY A 148 -12.52 0.98 -10.30
CA GLY A 148 -12.99 2.38 -10.25
C GLY A 148 -13.48 2.91 -8.91
N VAL A 149 -13.60 2.06 -7.88
CA VAL A 149 -14.07 2.46 -6.54
C VAL A 149 -12.95 2.91 -5.60
N LEU A 150 -11.68 2.81 -6.01
CA LEU A 150 -10.51 3.15 -5.17
C LEU A 150 -9.64 4.28 -5.73
N THR A 151 -10.10 4.98 -6.77
CA THR A 151 -9.26 5.98 -7.47
C THR A 151 -8.82 7.10 -6.54
N GLU A 152 -9.78 7.83 -5.98
CA GLU A 152 -9.51 8.99 -5.12
C GLU A 152 -8.88 8.55 -3.80
N THR A 153 -9.41 7.50 -3.16
CA THR A 153 -8.88 7.02 -1.87
C THR A 153 -7.41 6.59 -1.94
N THR A 154 -6.98 5.96 -3.05
CA THR A 154 -5.57 5.59 -3.24
C THR A 154 -4.71 6.82 -3.55
N ALA A 155 -5.22 7.78 -4.31
CA ALA A 155 -4.52 9.03 -4.61
C ALA A 155 -4.34 9.90 -3.35
N GLU A 156 -5.37 10.00 -2.51
CA GLU A 156 -5.32 10.68 -1.20
C GLU A 156 -4.26 10.06 -0.29
N LEU A 157 -4.19 8.73 -0.23
CA LEU A 157 -3.16 8.03 0.54
C LEU A 157 -1.75 8.33 0.01
N ALA A 158 -1.55 8.30 -1.31
CA ALA A 158 -0.26 8.64 -1.90
C ALA A 158 0.13 10.11 -1.62
N ALA A 159 -0.82 11.05 -1.66
CA ALA A 159 -0.60 12.44 -1.29
C ALA A 159 -0.26 12.58 0.20
N ALA A 160 -0.95 11.86 1.08
CA ALA A 160 -0.67 11.83 2.51
C ALA A 160 0.73 11.27 2.82
N LEU A 161 1.14 10.20 2.12
CA LEU A 161 2.49 9.62 2.21
C LEU A 161 3.56 10.63 1.75
N THR A 162 3.29 11.35 0.66
CA THR A 162 4.17 12.41 0.14
C THR A 162 4.38 13.50 1.19
N LEU A 163 3.29 14.01 1.78
CA LEU A 163 3.35 15.05 2.80
C LEU A 163 4.01 14.56 4.09
N SER A 164 3.72 13.31 4.49
CA SER A 164 4.32 12.69 5.67
C SER A 164 5.83 12.58 5.54
N ALA A 165 6.32 12.18 4.37
CA ALA A 165 7.74 12.13 4.06
C ALA A 165 8.33 13.55 4.00
N ALA A 166 7.72 14.47 3.24
CA ALA A 166 8.23 15.83 3.07
C ALA A 166 8.33 16.60 4.39
N ARG A 167 7.38 16.40 5.31
CA ARG A 167 7.28 17.14 6.58
C ARG A 167 7.72 16.33 7.80
N ARG A 168 8.28 15.13 7.61
CA ARG A 168 8.81 14.26 8.68
C ARG A 168 7.79 13.99 9.79
N ILE A 169 6.51 13.82 9.41
CA ILE A 169 5.38 13.72 10.34
C ILE A 169 5.56 12.53 11.31
N VAL A 170 5.96 11.38 10.80
CA VAL A 170 6.11 10.15 11.61
C VAL A 170 7.24 10.28 12.64
N GLU A 171 8.34 10.94 12.27
CA GLU A 171 9.44 11.20 13.19
C GLU A 171 9.03 12.18 14.29
N ALA A 172 8.29 13.23 13.93
CA ALA A 172 7.79 14.22 14.87
C ALA A 172 6.77 13.60 15.84
N ASP A 173 5.83 12.77 15.37
CA ASP A 173 4.88 12.04 16.23
C ASP A 173 5.61 11.11 17.20
N SER A 174 6.58 10.33 16.70
CA SER A 174 7.38 9.43 17.54
C SER A 174 8.17 10.19 18.61
N PHE A 175 8.76 11.33 18.25
CA PHE A 175 9.49 12.19 19.17
C PHE A 175 8.59 12.79 20.26
N MET A 176 7.39 13.24 19.89
CA MET A 176 6.39 13.77 20.81
C MET A 176 5.90 12.70 21.79
N ARG A 177 5.52 11.51 21.30
CA ARG A 177 5.06 10.40 22.15
C ARG A 177 6.12 9.88 23.09
N ALA A 178 7.40 10.02 22.73
CA ALA A 178 8.52 9.70 23.59
C ALA A 178 8.80 10.75 24.68
N GLY A 179 8.00 11.82 24.77
CA GLY A 179 8.16 12.88 25.76
C GLY A 179 9.41 13.74 25.57
N LYS A 180 10.00 13.74 24.37
CA LYS A 180 11.27 14.45 24.09
C LYS A 180 11.09 15.92 23.69
N TYR A 181 9.84 16.37 23.54
CA TYR A 181 9.55 17.74 23.15
C TYR A 181 9.60 18.67 24.36
N GLU A 182 10.64 19.51 24.40
CA GLU A 182 10.85 20.50 25.46
C GLU A 182 10.56 21.94 25.00
N GLY A 183 10.33 22.14 23.69
CA GLY A 183 10.05 23.46 23.11
C GLY A 183 10.38 23.52 21.62
N TRP A 184 10.00 24.63 20.99
CA TRP A 184 10.32 24.88 19.59
C TRP A 184 11.81 25.16 19.41
N LEU A 185 12.43 24.54 18.40
CA LEU A 185 13.81 24.81 17.99
C LEU A 185 13.87 25.02 16.46
N PRO A 186 14.72 25.92 15.95
CA PRO A 186 14.81 26.21 14.51
C PRO A 186 15.18 25.01 13.63
N ASN A 187 15.88 24.02 14.19
CA ASN A 187 16.35 22.83 13.48
C ASN A 187 15.49 21.57 13.73
N LEU A 188 14.39 21.70 14.47
CA LEU A 188 13.54 20.57 14.83
C LEU A 188 12.68 20.15 13.64
N PHE A 189 12.97 18.98 13.07
CA PHE A 189 12.24 18.37 11.94
C PHE A 189 12.06 19.29 10.71
N VAL A 190 13.11 20.04 10.34
CA VAL A 190 13.11 20.79 9.07
C VAL A 190 12.86 19.81 7.92
N GLY A 191 11.85 20.10 7.12
CA GLY A 191 11.37 19.26 6.02
C GLY A 191 11.56 19.94 4.66
N ALA A 192 11.03 19.31 3.61
CA ALA A 192 11.05 19.82 2.25
C ALA A 192 9.80 20.66 1.94
N LEU A 193 10.00 21.86 1.40
CA LEU A 193 8.92 22.62 0.77
C LEU A 193 8.62 22.00 -0.61
N LEU A 194 7.36 21.67 -0.86
CA LEU A 194 6.92 21.07 -2.13
C LEU A 194 6.50 22.12 -3.17
N GLN A 195 6.22 23.35 -2.75
CA GLN A 195 5.69 24.36 -3.65
C GLN A 195 6.62 24.61 -4.83
N HIS A 196 6.06 24.62 -6.05
CA HIS A 196 6.77 24.82 -7.32
C HIS A 196 7.83 23.76 -7.69
N LYS A 197 8.00 22.73 -6.86
CA LYS A 197 8.82 21.55 -7.20
C LYS A 197 8.11 20.67 -8.23
N THR A 198 8.83 19.69 -8.77
CA THR A 198 8.30 18.76 -9.78
C THR A 198 7.93 17.43 -9.15
N VAL A 199 6.72 16.95 -9.43
CA VAL A 199 6.31 15.57 -9.15
C VAL A 199 6.33 14.74 -10.43
N GLY A 200 7.02 13.61 -10.35
CA GLY A 200 7.14 12.58 -11.36
C GLY A 200 6.14 11.46 -11.12
N ILE A 201 5.36 11.10 -12.13
CA ILE A 201 4.34 10.07 -12.03
C ILE A 201 4.68 8.92 -12.96
N VAL A 202 4.81 7.71 -12.41
CA VAL A 202 5.02 6.48 -13.20
C VAL A 202 3.72 5.70 -13.22
N GLY A 203 3.00 5.79 -14.35
CA GLY A 203 1.63 5.29 -14.52
C GLY A 203 0.62 6.41 -14.32
N ALA A 204 0.25 7.11 -15.40
CA ALA A 204 -0.73 8.20 -15.39
C ALA A 204 -2.14 7.68 -15.72
N GLY A 205 -2.51 6.52 -15.18
CA GLY A 205 -3.89 6.05 -15.20
C GLY A 205 -4.81 6.87 -14.28
N ARG A 206 -5.97 6.32 -13.93
CA ARG A 206 -6.97 7.03 -13.08
C ARG A 206 -6.39 7.53 -11.75
N ILE A 207 -5.65 6.68 -11.03
CA ILE A 207 -5.08 7.03 -9.72
C ILE A 207 -3.95 8.05 -9.90
N GLY A 208 -3.01 7.81 -10.82
CA GLY A 208 -1.90 8.73 -11.08
C GLY A 208 -2.38 10.12 -11.48
N ALA A 209 -3.42 10.21 -12.32
CA ALA A 209 -4.02 11.50 -12.70
C ALA A 209 -4.72 12.19 -11.53
N ALA A 210 -5.45 11.47 -10.67
CA ALA A 210 -6.05 12.05 -9.46
C ALA A 210 -4.98 12.58 -8.50
N TYR A 211 -3.92 11.80 -8.26
CA TYR A 211 -2.76 12.22 -7.47
C TYR A 211 -2.09 13.46 -8.07
N ALA A 212 -1.83 13.49 -9.38
CA ALA A 212 -1.27 14.65 -10.08
C ALA A 212 -2.05 15.94 -9.80
N ARG A 213 -3.38 15.87 -9.93
CA ARG A 213 -4.28 17.00 -9.67
C ARG A 213 -4.17 17.48 -8.22
N MET A 214 -4.16 16.57 -7.24
CA MET A 214 -4.02 16.93 -5.82
C MET A 214 -2.72 17.68 -5.55
N LEU A 215 -1.59 17.21 -6.08
CA LEU A 215 -0.28 17.82 -5.83
C LEU A 215 -0.12 19.15 -6.57
N SER A 216 -0.66 19.26 -7.78
CA SER A 216 -0.68 20.50 -8.55
C SER A 216 -1.60 21.54 -7.92
N GLU A 217 -2.83 21.17 -7.55
CA GLU A 217 -3.82 22.11 -7.02
C GLU A 217 -3.48 22.55 -5.59
N GLY A 218 -3.14 21.59 -4.73
CA GLY A 218 -2.84 21.83 -3.33
C GLY A 218 -1.46 22.46 -3.11
N HIS A 219 -0.48 22.12 -3.95
CA HIS A 219 0.92 22.49 -3.71
C HIS A 219 1.61 23.16 -4.92
N LYS A 220 0.89 23.49 -6.00
CA LYS A 220 1.44 24.21 -7.16
C LYS A 220 2.67 23.52 -7.75
N MET A 221 2.68 22.19 -7.69
CA MET A 221 3.77 21.38 -8.24
C MET A 221 3.64 21.24 -9.75
N ASN A 222 4.78 21.22 -10.44
CA ASN A 222 4.84 20.83 -11.84
C ASN A 222 4.70 19.31 -11.96
N ILE A 223 4.06 18.85 -13.04
CA ILE A 223 3.85 17.43 -13.31
C ILE A 223 4.75 17.00 -14.46
N VAL A 224 5.53 15.94 -14.24
CA VAL A 224 6.06 15.11 -15.33
C VAL A 224 5.56 13.70 -15.15
N TYR A 225 5.28 13.00 -16.24
CA TYR A 225 4.78 11.63 -16.14
C TYR A 225 5.28 10.73 -17.25
N PHE A 226 5.37 9.45 -16.94
CA PHE A 226 5.53 8.38 -17.91
C PHE A 226 4.34 7.44 -17.84
N ASP A 227 3.77 7.15 -19.01
CA ASP A 227 2.77 6.11 -19.22
C ASP A 227 2.92 5.60 -20.67
N PRO A 228 2.69 4.30 -20.94
CA PRO A 228 2.65 3.79 -22.31
C PRO A 228 1.72 4.58 -23.23
N TYR A 229 0.64 5.17 -22.70
CA TYR A 229 -0.31 5.97 -23.46
C TYR A 229 -0.46 7.38 -22.88
N PRO A 230 -0.65 8.42 -23.72
CA PRO A 230 -0.89 9.77 -23.22
C PRO A 230 -2.22 9.85 -22.46
N ASN A 231 -2.24 10.57 -21.35
CA ASN A 231 -3.45 10.90 -20.62
C ASN A 231 -3.92 12.32 -21.00
N LYS A 232 -4.69 12.39 -22.09
CA LYS A 232 -5.23 13.66 -22.60
C LYS A 232 -6.07 14.42 -21.58
N PHE A 233 -6.86 13.70 -20.78
CA PHE A 233 -7.65 14.34 -19.72
C PHE A 233 -6.77 15.08 -18.72
N LEU A 234 -5.69 14.43 -18.24
CA LEU A 234 -4.76 15.06 -17.30
C LEU A 234 -4.05 16.26 -17.95
N GLU A 235 -3.60 16.13 -19.19
CA GLU A 235 -2.91 17.19 -19.93
C GLU A 235 -3.80 18.42 -20.13
N GLU A 236 -5.01 18.23 -20.67
CA GLU A 236 -5.99 19.30 -20.89
C GLU A 236 -6.41 19.95 -19.56
N TYR A 237 -6.59 19.14 -18.51
CA TYR A 237 -6.94 19.65 -17.19
C TYR A 237 -5.82 20.53 -16.62
N MET A 238 -4.58 20.08 -16.67
CA MET A 238 -3.42 20.83 -16.17
C MET A 238 -3.18 22.10 -17.00
N GLN A 239 -3.42 22.08 -18.30
CA GLN A 239 -3.36 23.28 -19.14
C GLN A 239 -4.39 24.31 -18.66
N ARG A 240 -5.66 23.93 -18.53
CA ARG A 240 -6.73 24.83 -18.05
C ARG A 240 -6.45 25.36 -16.65
N TYR A 241 -5.92 24.52 -15.76
CA TYR A 241 -5.56 24.92 -14.41
C TYR A 241 -4.40 25.94 -14.42
N GLY A 242 -3.39 25.72 -15.27
CA GLY A 242 -2.30 26.67 -15.50
C GLY A 242 -2.78 28.02 -16.03
N ASP A 243 -3.66 28.01 -17.05
CA ASP A 243 -4.25 29.23 -17.63
C ASP A 243 -5.05 30.02 -16.56
N MET A 244 -5.77 29.28 -15.71
CA MET A 244 -6.51 29.86 -14.59
C MET A 244 -5.58 30.52 -13.57
N LEU A 245 -4.50 29.85 -13.16
CA LEU A 245 -3.51 30.44 -12.24
C LEU A 245 -2.91 31.73 -12.80
N GLU A 246 -2.52 31.74 -14.07
CA GLU A 246 -1.97 32.94 -14.72
C GLU A 246 -2.97 34.09 -14.74
N SER A 247 -4.27 33.80 -14.93
CA SER A 247 -5.33 34.83 -14.87
C SER A 247 -5.48 35.47 -13.49
N PHE A 248 -5.03 34.80 -12.43
CA PHE A 248 -4.97 35.32 -11.07
C PHE A 248 -3.60 35.92 -10.70
N GLY A 249 -2.63 35.94 -11.63
CA GLY A 249 -1.26 36.42 -11.38
C GLY A 249 -0.38 35.43 -10.62
N GLU A 250 -0.80 34.17 -10.50
CA GLU A 250 -0.03 33.09 -9.87
C GLU A 250 0.90 32.40 -10.89
N PRO A 251 2.06 31.85 -10.47
CA PRO A 251 2.93 31.09 -11.34
C PRO A 251 2.21 29.89 -11.97
N ARG A 252 2.37 29.74 -13.29
CA ARG A 252 1.82 28.60 -14.04
C ARG A 252 2.43 27.29 -13.56
N VAL A 253 1.59 26.25 -13.45
CA VAL A 253 2.04 24.86 -13.34
C VAL A 253 2.05 24.18 -14.70
N THR A 254 3.00 23.29 -14.92
CA THR A 254 3.17 22.56 -16.18
C THR A 254 2.83 21.08 -16.04
N CYS A 255 2.47 20.43 -17.15
CA CYS A 255 2.31 18.98 -17.24
C CYS A 255 2.96 18.48 -18.52
N ARG A 256 3.89 17.52 -18.40
CA ARG A 256 4.59 16.95 -19.56
C ARG A 256 4.64 15.43 -19.47
N LYS A 257 4.27 14.77 -20.57
CA LYS A 257 4.60 13.36 -20.78
C LYS A 257 6.06 13.26 -21.19
N LEU A 258 6.80 12.35 -20.56
CA LEU A 258 8.15 11.97 -20.94
C LEU A 258 8.14 10.60 -21.63
N ASP A 259 9.23 10.28 -22.33
CA ASP A 259 9.32 9.08 -23.15
C ASP A 259 9.84 7.89 -22.37
N THR A 260 10.53 8.12 -21.26
CA THR A 260 11.08 7.07 -20.40
C THR A 260 10.85 7.33 -18.92
N VAL A 261 10.89 6.25 -18.13
CA VAL A 261 10.84 6.35 -16.66
C VAL A 261 12.07 7.09 -16.14
N GLU A 262 13.23 6.85 -16.74
CA GLU A 262 14.51 7.44 -16.35
C GLU A 262 14.50 8.97 -16.46
N GLU A 263 13.84 9.54 -17.46
CA GLU A 263 13.66 10.99 -17.57
C GLU A 263 12.80 11.55 -16.43
N VAL A 264 11.71 10.85 -16.08
CA VAL A 264 10.85 11.21 -14.93
C VAL A 264 11.68 11.21 -13.64
N LEU A 265 12.48 10.16 -13.42
CA LEU A 265 13.28 10.00 -12.20
C LEU A 265 14.33 11.09 -12.04
N LYS A 266 14.97 11.51 -13.13
CA LYS A 266 16.01 12.56 -13.11
C LYS A 266 15.45 13.95 -12.81
N GLU A 267 14.26 14.26 -13.31
CA GLU A 267 13.68 15.59 -13.18
C GLU A 267 12.94 15.81 -11.85
N ALA A 268 12.26 14.78 -11.38
CA ALA A 268 11.32 14.91 -10.26
C ALA A 268 11.99 15.07 -8.89
N ASP A 269 11.40 15.91 -8.05
CA ASP A 269 11.70 15.99 -6.62
C ASP A 269 10.90 14.97 -5.80
N VAL A 270 9.71 14.60 -6.31
CA VAL A 270 8.87 13.54 -5.76
C VAL A 270 8.53 12.58 -6.88
N VAL A 271 8.80 11.29 -6.75
CA VAL A 271 8.35 10.27 -7.70
C VAL A 271 7.27 9.42 -7.04
N SER A 272 6.10 9.30 -7.67
CA SER A 272 5.03 8.42 -7.20
C SER A 272 4.71 7.32 -8.21
N LEU A 273 4.64 6.08 -7.72
CA LEU A 273 4.41 4.88 -8.51
C LEU A 273 2.93 4.49 -8.48
N HIS A 274 2.33 4.42 -9.67
CA HIS A 274 0.91 4.09 -9.89
C HIS A 274 0.70 3.08 -11.04
N CYS A 275 1.78 2.46 -11.52
CA CYS A 275 1.72 1.43 -12.56
C CYS A 275 1.17 0.10 -12.05
N ALA A 276 0.60 -0.70 -12.96
CA ALA A 276 0.24 -2.08 -12.67
C ALA A 276 1.50 -2.94 -12.52
N LEU A 277 1.45 -3.96 -11.66
CA LEU A 277 2.54 -4.93 -11.53
C LEU A 277 2.43 -6.00 -12.62
N ASP A 278 3.49 -6.14 -13.41
CA ASP A 278 3.71 -7.19 -14.41
C ASP A 278 5.21 -7.51 -14.51
N GLU A 279 5.61 -8.35 -15.47
CA GLU A 279 7.02 -8.71 -15.69
C GLU A 279 7.92 -7.50 -16.00
N LYS A 280 7.39 -6.45 -16.64
CA LYS A 280 8.14 -5.26 -17.04
C LYS A 280 8.27 -4.24 -15.90
N THR A 281 7.32 -4.23 -14.97
CA THR A 281 7.30 -3.30 -13.84
C THR A 281 7.77 -3.93 -12.53
N THR A 282 8.02 -5.24 -12.51
CA THR A 282 8.70 -5.91 -11.39
C THR A 282 10.12 -5.38 -11.26
N HIS A 283 10.45 -4.88 -10.07
CA HIS A 283 11.70 -4.18 -9.76
C HIS A 283 12.01 -3.07 -10.75
N LEU A 284 10.97 -2.36 -11.22
CA LEU A 284 11.13 -1.16 -12.04
C LEU A 284 12.06 -0.18 -11.34
N ILE A 285 11.82 0.13 -10.07
CA ILE A 285 12.71 0.97 -9.25
C ILE A 285 13.77 0.08 -8.60
N ASN A 286 14.82 -0.21 -9.37
CA ASN A 286 16.01 -0.96 -8.95
C ASN A 286 17.15 -0.01 -8.52
N LYS A 287 18.32 -0.58 -8.19
CA LYS A 287 19.50 0.16 -7.76
C LYS A 287 19.94 1.23 -8.76
N GLU A 288 19.96 0.89 -10.05
CA GLU A 288 20.38 1.80 -11.11
C GLU A 288 19.42 2.99 -11.21
N ARG A 289 18.11 2.73 -11.19
CA ARG A 289 17.08 3.77 -11.28
C ARG A 289 16.99 4.64 -10.03
N LEU A 290 17.19 4.07 -8.84
CA LEU A 290 17.31 4.85 -7.60
C LEU A 290 18.45 5.87 -7.69
N ASN A 291 19.59 5.49 -8.26
CA ASN A 291 20.73 6.40 -8.44
C ASN A 291 20.53 7.48 -9.52
N LEU A 292 19.45 7.41 -10.31
CA LEU A 292 19.07 8.49 -11.23
C LEU A 292 18.27 9.59 -10.54
N MET A 293 17.66 9.30 -9.40
CA MET A 293 16.85 10.26 -8.65
C MET A 293 17.76 11.30 -7.97
N LYS A 294 17.17 12.46 -7.65
CA LYS A 294 17.86 13.45 -6.82
C LYS A 294 18.18 12.85 -5.44
N PRO A 295 19.33 13.19 -4.83
CA PRO A 295 19.75 12.62 -3.55
C PRO A 295 18.82 12.98 -2.37
N ASP A 296 18.00 14.03 -2.51
CA ASP A 296 16.99 14.48 -1.53
C ASP A 296 15.54 14.18 -1.98
N ALA A 297 15.37 13.39 -3.04
CA ALA A 297 14.05 13.07 -3.60
C ALA A 297 13.18 12.27 -2.63
N ILE A 298 11.88 12.31 -2.90
CA ILE A 298 10.87 11.49 -2.20
C ILE A 298 10.34 10.43 -3.16
N LEU A 299 10.45 9.16 -2.79
CA LEU A 299 9.81 8.06 -3.53
C LEU A 299 8.53 7.59 -2.81
N VAL A 300 7.42 7.56 -3.53
CA VAL A 300 6.12 7.13 -3.03
C VAL A 300 5.64 5.90 -3.79
N ASN A 301 5.19 4.87 -3.06
CA ASN A 301 4.62 3.68 -3.67
C ASN A 301 3.31 3.27 -2.99
N ALA A 302 2.21 3.58 -3.68
CA ALA A 302 0.86 3.12 -3.36
C ALA A 302 0.34 2.09 -4.40
N ALA A 303 1.22 1.57 -5.27
CA ALA A 303 0.87 0.58 -6.28
C ALA A 303 1.03 -0.85 -5.74
N ARG A 304 2.23 -1.42 -5.86
CA ARG A 304 2.57 -2.78 -5.41
C ARG A 304 4.00 -2.80 -4.90
N GLY A 305 4.25 -3.60 -3.86
CA GLY A 305 5.58 -3.74 -3.24
C GLY A 305 6.66 -4.08 -4.27
N PRO A 306 6.51 -5.16 -5.05
CA PRO A 306 7.53 -5.59 -6.01
C PRO A 306 7.79 -4.64 -7.18
N VAL A 307 7.17 -3.46 -7.26
CA VAL A 307 7.55 -2.44 -8.27
C VAL A 307 8.91 -1.82 -7.94
N HIS A 308 9.33 -1.82 -6.68
CA HIS A 308 10.67 -1.44 -6.26
C HIS A 308 11.42 -2.65 -5.73
N ASP A 309 12.74 -2.64 -5.88
CA ASP A 309 13.62 -3.56 -5.19
C ASP A 309 13.85 -3.05 -3.77
N GLU A 310 13.31 -3.78 -2.78
CA GLU A 310 13.37 -3.41 -1.37
C GLU A 310 14.81 -3.39 -0.83
N VAL A 311 15.67 -4.32 -1.28
CA VAL A 311 17.07 -4.37 -0.83
C VAL A 311 17.82 -3.16 -1.37
N ALA A 312 17.67 -2.88 -2.66
CA ALA A 312 18.28 -1.71 -3.27
C ALA A 312 17.79 -0.40 -2.63
N LEU A 313 16.50 -0.31 -2.28
CA LEU A 313 15.93 0.87 -1.64
C LEU A 313 16.52 1.11 -0.25
N VAL A 314 16.67 0.06 0.57
CA VAL A 314 17.28 0.15 1.90
C VAL A 314 18.76 0.57 1.79
N GLU A 315 19.51 0.02 0.84
CA GLU A 315 20.89 0.45 0.58
C GLU A 315 20.97 1.93 0.19
N HIS A 316 20.09 2.37 -0.71
CA HIS A 316 20.05 3.75 -1.19
C HIS A 316 19.70 4.74 -0.07
N LEU A 317 18.75 4.41 0.80
CA LEU A 317 18.39 5.21 1.98
C LEU A 317 19.56 5.36 2.98
N LYS A 318 20.37 4.31 3.15
CA LYS A 318 21.57 4.39 4.01
C LYS A 318 22.64 5.30 3.42
N ALA A 319 22.76 5.32 2.08
CA ALA A 319 23.75 6.13 1.38
C ALA A 319 23.33 7.60 1.21
N ASN A 320 22.03 7.90 1.21
CA ASN A 320 21.48 9.22 0.94
C ASN A 320 20.58 9.69 2.11
N PRO A 321 21.13 10.40 3.12
CA PRO A 321 20.41 10.75 4.35
C PRO A 321 19.18 11.64 4.16
N ASP A 322 19.12 12.39 3.06
CA ASP A 322 18.00 13.31 2.75
C ASP A 322 16.96 12.70 1.82
N PHE A 323 17.23 11.52 1.25
CA PHE A 323 16.26 10.77 0.47
C PHE A 323 15.16 10.22 1.37
N ARG A 324 13.90 10.30 0.94
CA ARG A 324 12.75 9.90 1.76
C ARG A 324 11.84 8.97 1.01
N VAL A 325 11.09 8.16 1.75
CA VAL A 325 10.12 7.22 1.17
C VAL A 325 8.77 7.28 1.87
N GLY A 326 7.71 7.06 1.12
CA GLY A 326 6.36 6.84 1.62
C GLY A 326 5.76 5.59 0.98
N LEU A 327 5.63 4.51 1.74
CA LEU A 327 5.25 3.20 1.21
C LEU A 327 3.97 2.69 1.90
N ASP A 328 2.95 2.34 1.11
CA ASP A 328 1.78 1.58 1.58
C ASP A 328 1.99 0.07 1.36
N ARG A 329 2.74 -0.29 0.31
CA ARG A 329 2.96 -1.68 -0.10
C ARG A 329 4.43 -2.05 0.02
N HIS A 330 4.69 -3.20 0.63
CA HIS A 330 6.02 -3.72 0.91
C HIS A 330 6.16 -5.13 0.30
N GLY A 331 7.40 -5.58 0.05
CA GLY A 331 7.65 -7.00 -0.22
C GLY A 331 7.32 -7.85 1.01
N ASN A 332 7.13 -9.15 0.85
CA ASN A 332 6.87 -10.09 1.96
C ASN A 332 8.06 -10.27 2.92
N PHE A 333 9.11 -9.45 2.77
CA PHE A 333 10.28 -9.48 3.61
C PHE A 333 10.07 -8.49 4.78
N GLY A 334 10.12 -8.99 6.01
CA GLY A 334 10.00 -8.19 7.24
C GLY A 334 11.11 -7.15 7.47
N GLY A 335 11.89 -6.80 6.44
CA GLY A 335 12.98 -5.83 6.50
C GLY A 335 12.48 -4.38 6.64
N LEU A 336 11.42 -4.01 5.92
CA LEU A 336 10.82 -2.68 6.04
C LEU A 336 10.05 -2.45 7.35
N GLN A 337 9.69 -3.50 8.08
CA GLN A 337 9.17 -3.35 9.45
C GLN A 337 10.23 -2.73 10.39
N TYR A 338 11.52 -2.88 10.05
CA TYR A 338 12.66 -2.28 10.74
C TYR A 338 13.15 -0.95 10.13
N CYS A 339 12.79 -0.65 8.88
CA CYS A 339 12.98 0.68 8.29
C CYS A 339 11.80 1.62 8.60
N ARG A 340 11.24 1.53 9.82
CA ARG A 340 10.58 2.68 10.44
C ARG A 340 11.60 3.80 10.47
N THR A 341 11.31 4.89 9.76
CA THR A 341 11.68 6.27 10.10
C THR A 341 12.36 6.39 11.47
N GLY A 342 13.69 6.30 11.49
CA GLY A 342 14.49 6.44 12.71
C GLY A 342 15.35 5.23 13.07
N ALA A 343 16.51 5.10 12.44
CA ALA A 343 17.67 4.43 13.04
C ALA A 343 18.90 5.32 12.86
N ARG A 344 19.00 6.39 13.66
CA ARG A 344 20.31 6.94 14.03
C ARG A 344 20.92 5.95 15.01
N THR A 345 21.84 5.12 14.55
CA THR A 345 22.89 4.60 15.44
C THR A 345 23.76 5.80 15.80
N GLN A 346 23.68 6.22 17.05
CA GLN A 346 24.60 7.19 17.63
C GLN A 346 26.03 6.60 17.55
N ALA A 347 26.81 7.04 16.57
CA ALA A 347 28.26 7.08 16.72
C ALA A 347 28.57 8.31 17.57
N MET A 348 28.47 8.17 18.90
CA MET A 348 29.21 9.07 19.80
C MET A 348 30.69 8.77 19.59
N GLY A 349 31.35 9.59 18.77
CA GLY A 349 32.79 9.70 18.77
C GLY A 349 33.22 10.19 20.14
N GLN A 350 33.95 9.35 20.88
CA GLN A 350 34.87 9.82 21.89
C GLN A 350 35.99 10.57 21.17
N ALA A 351 36.08 11.86 21.43
CA ALA A 351 37.31 12.64 21.39
C ALA A 351 37.24 13.64 22.54
#